data_AF-A0A7V8JMY6-F1
#
_entry.id   AF-A0A7V8JMY6-F1
#
_cell.length_a   1.000
_cell.length_b   1.000
_cell.length_c   1.000
_cell.angle_alpha   90.00
_cell.angle_beta   90.00
_cell.angle_gamma   90.00
#
_symmetry.space_group_name_H-M   'P 1'
#
loop_
_entity.id
_entity.type
_entity.pdbx_description
1 polymer ?
#
loop_
_entity_poly.entity_id
_entity_poly.type
_entity_poly.pdbx_seq_one_letter_code
_entity_poly.pdbx_strand_id
1 'polypeptide(L)'
;MSRRKLFQSPDPDHSPLGQGPAYVSVEGLRQHLAEFLLYAGRPVVIMRGRSEVGYFLPARCWRERDADPLAAEATEQLLDAAGFEPGDIAESEHEFAQMRQRTVLHARRSG
;
A
#
# COMPACT_ATOMS: atom_id res chain seq x y z
N MET A 1 8.84 19.93 33.46
CA MET A 1 9.08 20.31 32.05
C MET A 1 8.02 19.61 31.20
N SER A 2 6.98 20.35 30.78
CA SER A 2 5.69 19.81 30.34
C SER A 2 5.63 19.50 28.84
N ARG A 3 5.25 18.26 28.51
CA ARG A 3 5.19 17.65 27.16
C ARG A 3 3.92 18.06 26.40
N ARG A 4 3.61 19.36 26.37
CA ARG A 4 2.26 19.86 26.00
C ARG A 4 2.26 21.02 24.99
N LYS A 5 3.20 21.03 24.04
CA LYS A 5 3.26 22.06 22.97
C LYS A 5 3.68 21.53 21.59
N LEU A 6 3.20 20.36 21.17
CA LEU A 6 3.36 19.89 19.78
C LEU A 6 2.07 19.99 18.94
N PHE A 7 0.95 20.40 19.55
CA PHE A 7 -0.36 20.52 18.88
C PHE A 7 -1.04 21.86 19.15
N GLN A 8 -0.27 22.93 19.33
CA GLN A 8 -0.84 24.27 19.16
C GLN A 8 -0.92 24.51 17.65
N SER A 9 -1.99 24.02 17.04
CA SER A 9 -2.43 24.52 15.74
C SER A 9 -2.62 26.02 15.88
N PRO A 10 -1.96 26.88 15.08
CA PRO A 10 -2.53 28.18 14.83
C PRO A 10 -3.89 27.92 14.17
N ASP A 11 -4.90 28.69 14.55
CA ASP A 11 -6.20 28.71 13.88
C ASP A 11 -5.99 28.65 12.36
N PRO A 12 -6.86 27.97 11.59
CA PRO A 12 -6.77 28.01 10.16
C PRO A 12 -7.10 29.44 9.75
N ASP A 13 -6.06 30.27 9.63
CA ASP A 13 -6.13 31.43 8.77
C ASP A 13 -6.67 30.87 7.45
N HIS A 14 -7.90 31.26 7.11
CA HIS A 14 -8.48 31.04 5.80
C HIS A 14 -7.68 31.88 4.80
N SER A 15 -6.41 31.50 4.61
CA SER A 15 -5.59 32.02 3.56
C SER A 15 -6.18 31.45 2.29
N PRO A 16 -6.67 32.31 1.37
CA PRO A 16 -7.12 31.85 0.07
C PRO A 16 -5.95 31.07 -0.54
N LEU A 17 -6.24 29.88 -1.09
CA LEU A 17 -5.32 28.99 -1.82
C LEU A 17 -4.08 29.77 -2.28
N GLY A 18 -2.92 29.46 -1.70
CA GLY A 18 -1.69 30.25 -1.90
C GLY A 18 -1.51 30.59 -3.38
N GLN A 19 -1.24 31.87 -3.68
CA GLN A 19 -1.15 32.33 -5.06
C GLN A 19 -0.04 31.59 -5.81
N GLY A 20 -0.41 30.92 -6.90
CA GLY A 20 0.51 30.23 -7.80
C GLY A 20 0.49 28.71 -7.69
N PRO A 21 1.22 28.01 -8.56
CA PRO A 21 1.28 26.56 -8.55
C PRO A 21 2.04 26.04 -7.33
N ALA A 22 1.53 24.95 -6.73
CA ALA A 22 2.27 24.18 -5.75
C ALA A 22 3.38 23.38 -6.47
N TYR A 23 4.63 23.61 -6.09
CA TYR A 23 5.77 22.86 -6.62
C TYR A 23 6.13 21.73 -5.66
N VAL A 24 6.22 20.50 -6.20
CA VAL A 24 6.69 19.32 -5.48
C VAL A 24 7.75 18.63 -6.32
N SER A 25 8.81 18.13 -5.68
CA SER A 25 9.81 17.33 -6.38
C SER A 25 9.23 15.96 -6.74
N VAL A 26 9.71 15.35 -7.83
CA VAL A 26 9.34 13.98 -8.21
C VAL A 26 9.66 12.99 -7.09
N GLU A 27 10.79 13.19 -6.41
CA GLU A 27 11.18 12.38 -5.26
C GLU A 27 10.21 12.51 -4.09
N GLY A 28 9.81 13.73 -3.75
CA GLY A 28 8.83 13.99 -2.69
C GLY A 28 7.48 13.37 -3.03
N LEU A 29 7.02 13.50 -4.27
CA LEU A 29 5.78 12.88 -4.73
C LEU A 29 5.84 11.35 -4.64
N ARG A 30 6.95 10.75 -5.09
CA ARG A 30 7.19 9.31 -5.01
C ARG A 30 7.17 8.82 -3.57
N GLN A 31 7.78 9.55 -2.64
CA GLN A 31 7.78 9.19 -1.23
C GLN A 31 6.38 9.23 -0.63
N HIS A 32 5.60 10.29 -0.87
CA HIS A 32 4.23 10.38 -0.37
C HIS A 32 3.35 9.26 -0.94
N LEU A 33 3.50 8.92 -2.22
CA LEU A 33 2.80 7.79 -2.81
C LEU A 33 3.20 6.47 -2.15
N ALA A 34 4.50 6.25 -1.95
CA ALA A 34 4.99 5.04 -1.29
C ALA A 34 4.44 4.91 0.13
N GLU A 35 4.44 5.99 0.91
CA GLU A 35 3.87 6.03 2.26
C GLU A 35 2.36 5.75 2.23
N PHE A 36 1.62 6.40 1.34
CA PHE A 36 0.18 6.14 1.16
C PHE A 36 -0.10 4.66 0.88
N LEU A 37 0.61 4.06 -0.08
CA LEU A 37 0.42 2.66 -0.45
C LEU A 37 0.83 1.72 0.68
N LEU A 38 1.97 1.96 1.34
CA LEU A 38 2.45 1.15 2.45
C LEU A 38 1.50 1.19 3.65
N TYR A 39 0.83 2.32 3.90
CA TYR A 39 -0.11 2.50 5.00
C TYR A 39 -1.57 2.41 4.58
N ALA A 40 -1.89 1.96 3.36
CA ALA A 40 -3.27 1.74 2.93
C ALA A 40 -3.91 0.56 3.67
N GLY A 41 -4.98 0.81 4.44
CA GLY A 41 -5.66 -0.22 5.25
C GLY A 41 -6.48 -1.21 4.44
N ARG A 42 -6.61 -0.98 3.13
CA ARG A 42 -7.41 -1.78 2.20
C ARG A 42 -6.69 -1.86 0.86
N PRO A 43 -7.04 -2.83 0.01
CA PRO A 43 -6.58 -2.85 -1.38
C PRO A 43 -6.92 -1.53 -2.08
N VAL A 44 -6.04 -1.08 -2.97
CA VAL A 44 -6.11 0.24 -3.61
C VAL A 44 -6.27 0.07 -5.12
N VAL A 45 -7.25 0.78 -5.69
CA VAL A 45 -7.42 0.91 -7.13
C VAL A 45 -6.80 2.24 -7.58
N ILE A 46 -5.94 2.19 -8.59
CA ILE A 46 -5.26 3.34 -9.16
C ILE A 46 -6.09 3.82 -10.35
N MET A 47 -6.57 5.06 -10.28
CA MET A 47 -7.45 5.66 -11.28
C MET A 47 -6.70 6.71 -12.12
N ARG A 48 -7.00 6.76 -13.42
CA ARG A 48 -6.73 7.90 -14.32
C ARG A 48 -8.05 8.48 -14.78
N GLY A 49 -8.51 9.53 -14.09
CA GLY A 49 -9.85 10.07 -14.30
C GLY A 49 -10.91 9.07 -13.88
N ARG A 50 -11.72 8.58 -14.84
CA ARG A 50 -12.74 7.54 -14.60
C ARG A 50 -12.30 6.13 -15.01
N SER A 51 -11.04 5.97 -15.42
CA SER A 51 -10.51 4.69 -15.89
C SER A 51 -9.59 4.08 -14.84
N GLU A 52 -9.78 2.81 -14.55
CA GLU A 52 -8.88 2.00 -13.75
C GLU A 52 -7.60 1.75 -14.56
N VAL A 53 -6.44 1.99 -13.95
CA VAL A 53 -5.12 1.85 -14.62
C VAL A 53 -4.14 0.97 -13.86
N GLY A 54 -4.51 0.52 -12.66
CA GLY A 54 -3.69 -0.39 -11.89
C GLY A 54 -4.28 -0.69 -10.52
N TYR A 55 -3.68 -1.65 -9.86
CA TYR A 55 -4.11 -2.14 -8.57
C TYR A 55 -2.90 -2.28 -7.64
N PHE A 56 -3.11 -2.03 -6.36
CA PHE A 56 -2.11 -2.27 -5.33
C PHE A 56 -2.74 -3.00 -4.15
N LEU A 57 -2.21 -4.18 -3.85
CA LEU A 57 -2.63 -4.99 -2.71
C LEU A 57 -1.56 -4.93 -1.61
N PRO A 58 -1.80 -4.23 -0.49
CA PRO A 58 -0.85 -4.19 0.60
C PRO A 58 -0.61 -5.59 1.19
N ALA A 59 0.64 -5.92 1.49
CA ALA A 59 1.02 -7.23 2.04
C ALA A 59 0.35 -7.55 3.39
N ARG A 60 -0.10 -6.55 4.14
CA ARG A 60 -0.90 -6.78 5.35
C ARG A 60 -2.33 -7.23 5.03
N CYS A 61 -2.97 -6.61 4.05
CA CYS A 61 -4.32 -6.98 3.62
C CYS A 61 -4.31 -8.42 3.11
N TRP A 62 -3.27 -8.80 2.36
CA TRP A 62 -3.09 -10.19 1.93
C TRP A 62 -2.99 -11.19 3.09
N ARG A 63 -2.17 -10.88 4.11
CA ARG A 63 -1.92 -11.77 5.24
C ARG A 63 -3.08 -11.85 6.23
N GLU A 64 -3.83 -10.76 6.37
CA GLU A 64 -4.92 -10.64 7.35
C GLU A 64 -6.29 -10.95 6.75
N ARG A 65 -6.37 -11.23 5.44
CA ARG A 65 -7.63 -11.48 4.72
C ARG A 65 -8.50 -12.53 5.41
N ASP A 66 -7.91 -13.63 5.89
CA ASP A 66 -8.68 -14.72 6.51
C ASP A 66 -9.24 -14.35 7.89
N ALA A 67 -8.70 -13.30 8.52
CA ALA A 67 -9.13 -12.81 9.83
C ALA A 67 -10.14 -11.65 9.75
N ASP A 68 -10.23 -10.97 8.61
CA ASP A 68 -11.17 -9.87 8.36
C ASP A 68 -11.98 -10.12 7.08
N PRO A 69 -13.27 -10.49 7.20
CA PRO A 69 -14.15 -10.74 6.06
C PRO A 69 -14.24 -9.58 5.06
N LEU A 70 -14.14 -8.33 5.51
CA LEU A 70 -14.20 -7.16 4.63
C LEU A 70 -12.89 -6.99 3.85
N ALA A 71 -11.77 -7.37 4.45
CA ALA A 71 -10.48 -7.39 3.77
C ALA A 71 -10.41 -8.55 2.76
N ALA A 72 -10.97 -9.72 3.08
CA ALA A 72 -11.11 -10.83 2.15
C ALA A 72 -11.93 -10.43 0.92
N GLU A 73 -13.15 -9.92 1.12
CA GLU A 73 -14.04 -9.52 0.03
C GLU A 73 -13.39 -8.45 -0.86
N ALA A 74 -12.79 -7.41 -0.27
CA ALA A 74 -12.11 -6.37 -1.04
C ALA A 74 -10.88 -6.89 -1.81
N THR A 75 -10.20 -7.90 -1.29
CA THR A 75 -9.06 -8.54 -1.95
C THR A 75 -9.53 -9.39 -3.12
N GLU A 76 -10.58 -10.18 -2.94
CA GLU A 76 -11.19 -10.98 -4.00
C GLU A 76 -11.71 -10.11 -5.15
N GLN A 77 -12.46 -9.05 -4.83
CA GLN A 77 -12.95 -8.09 -5.83
C GLN A 77 -11.81 -7.46 -6.63
N LEU A 78 -10.70 -7.10 -5.96
CA LEU A 78 -9.55 -6.51 -6.64
C LEU A 78 -8.83 -7.51 -7.55
N LEU A 79 -8.71 -8.77 -7.12
CA LEU A 79 -8.06 -9.82 -7.92
C LEU A 79 -8.89 -10.18 -9.14
N ASP A 80 -10.21 -10.29 -8.97
CA ASP A 80 -11.16 -10.50 -10.07
C ASP A 80 -11.11 -9.33 -11.08
N ALA A 81 -11.16 -8.09 -10.60
CA ALA A 81 -11.04 -6.90 -11.45
C ALA A 81 -9.68 -6.78 -12.16
N ALA A 82 -8.62 -7.37 -11.57
CA ALA A 82 -7.30 -7.46 -12.16
C ALA A 82 -7.16 -8.66 -13.14
N GLY A 83 -8.17 -9.53 -13.22
CA GLY A 83 -8.19 -10.70 -14.10
C GLY A 83 -7.33 -11.86 -13.61
N PHE A 84 -7.07 -11.96 -12.30
CA PHE A 84 -6.37 -13.10 -11.72
C PHE A 84 -7.33 -14.26 -11.46
N GLU A 85 -6.95 -15.44 -11.93
CA GLU A 85 -7.64 -16.67 -11.60
C GLU A 85 -7.08 -17.27 -10.29
N PRO A 86 -7.86 -18.09 -9.57
CA PRO A 86 -7.37 -18.76 -8.36
C PRO A 86 -6.09 -19.59 -8.57
N GLY A 87 -5.89 -20.11 -9.78
CA GLY A 87 -4.68 -20.85 -10.15
C GLY A 87 -3.42 -19.98 -10.17
N ASP A 88 -3.53 -18.75 -10.68
CA ASP A 88 -2.42 -17.79 -10.77
C ASP A 88 -1.91 -17.41 -9.37
N ILE A 89 -2.84 -17.27 -8.43
CA ILE A 89 -2.56 -16.96 -7.03
C ILE A 89 -1.79 -18.12 -6.39
N ALA A 90 -2.28 -19.35 -6.55
CA ALA A 90 -1.68 -20.53 -5.96
C ALA A 90 -0.25 -20.77 -6.50
N GLU A 91 -0.03 -20.53 -7.79
CA GLU A 91 1.30 -20.59 -8.42
C GLU A 91 2.23 -19.53 -7.81
N SER A 92 1.79 -18.28 -7.71
CA SER A 92 2.59 -17.19 -7.13
C SER A 92 2.94 -17.44 -5.66
N GLU A 93 2.00 -17.95 -4.85
CA GLU A 93 2.26 -18.34 -3.46
C GLU A 93 3.29 -19.47 -3.38
N HIS A 94 3.22 -20.45 -4.29
CA HIS A 94 4.16 -21.55 -4.37
C HIS A 94 5.58 -21.07 -4.73
N GLU A 95 5.71 -20.24 -5.75
CA GLU A 95 6.99 -19.64 -6.15
C GLU A 95 7.61 -18.82 -5.01
N PHE A 96 6.80 -18.00 -4.33
CA PHE A 96 7.25 -17.22 -3.20
C PHE A 96 7.72 -18.11 -2.03
N ALA A 97 6.99 -19.18 -1.74
CA ALA A 97 7.38 -20.15 -0.71
C ALA A 97 8.72 -20.82 -1.04
N GLN A 98 8.92 -21.25 -2.30
CA GLN A 98 10.19 -21.81 -2.77
C GLN A 98 11.34 -20.80 -2.65
N MET A 99 11.11 -19.55 -3.08
CA MET A 99 12.10 -18.48 -2.96
C MET A 99 12.50 -18.26 -1.49
N ARG A 100 11.53 -18.16 -0.58
CA ARG A 100 11.79 -18.01 0.85
C ARG A 100 12.62 -19.15 1.43
N GLN A 101 12.33 -20.39 1.05
CA GLN A 101 13.11 -21.55 1.50
C GLN A 101 14.56 -21.46 1.04
N ARG A 102 14.80 -21.06 -0.22
CA ARG A 102 16.16 -20.86 -0.75
C ARG A 102 16.92 -19.77 0.01
N THR A 103 16.29 -18.62 0.27
CA THR A 103 16.92 -17.50 0.99
C THR A 103 17.25 -17.87 2.45
N VAL A 104 16.36 -18.58 3.14
CA VAL A 104 16.57 -19.02 4.54
C VAL A 104 17.68 -20.09 4.64
N LEU A 105 17.78 -20.99 3.66
CA LEU A 105 18.81 -22.03 3.64
C LEU A 105 20.21 -21.49 3.34
N HIS A 106 20.34 -20.44 2.52
CA HIS A 106 21.62 -19.78 2.27
C HIS A 106 22.18 -19.06 3.51
N ALA A 107 21.32 -18.47 4.35
CA ALA A 107 21.76 -17.81 5.58
C ALA A 107 22.35 -18.78 6.63
N ARG A 108 22.00 -20.08 6.58
CA ARG A 108 22.45 -21.09 7.56
C ARG A 108 23.73 -21.84 7.18
N ARG A 109 24.24 -21.69 5.95
CA ARG A 109 25.47 -22.37 5.47
C ARG A 109 26.72 -21.49 5.46
N SER A 110 26.60 -20.22 5.87
CA SER A 110 27.71 -19.27 5.94
C SER A 110 28.17 -18.97 7.37
N GLY A 111 27.89 -19.88 8.32
CA GLY A 111 28.36 -19.82 9.72
C GLY A 111 29.42 -20.88 9.98
#